data_AF-A0A1J3EYN8-F1
#
_entry.id   AF-A0A1J3EYN8-F1
#
_cell.length_a   1.000
_cell.length_b   1.000
_cell.length_c   1.000
_cell.angle_alpha   90.00
_cell.angle_beta   90.00
_cell.angle_gamma   90.00
#
_symmetry.space_group_name_H-M   'P 1'
#
loop_
_entity.id
_entity.type
_entity.pdbx_description
1 polymer ?
#
loop_
_entity_poly.entity_id
_entity_poly.type
_entity_poly.pdbx_seq_one_letter_code
_entity_poly.pdbx_strand_id
1 'polypeptide(L)'
;MEACNKFAAMFERYVKNSAYQSGMVDATTTIKELSSALKASQEREESYQLELDAASRRVNKISLLEGQLAQAHADARSADERIRQLQEANKSFAHSRERAIRDASRISYHRTVSKYKKLLTGVQECWSKKDKSVTAEIALMEASANLELIKDVMAGNSTLENELPKWEQKHKEFENVFDAIEFSDFSLGKLDMPQLSEDSVFMEVDRMTQVPAGIDQFGSNVGAITTDAGTNVAEAEAEIPSADRDQEMRPAEEMEPKE
;
A
#
# COMPACT_ATOMS: atom_id res chain seq x y z
N MET A 1 -99.84 -88.90 21.02
CA MET A 1 -98.73 -87.98 20.71
C MET A 1 -99.15 -86.51 20.56
N GLU A 2 -100.43 -86.15 20.42
CA GLU A 2 -100.88 -84.75 20.26
C GLU A 2 -100.81 -83.85 21.52
N ALA A 3 -101.06 -84.39 22.71
CA ALA A 3 -101.12 -83.57 23.94
C ALA A 3 -99.75 -83.00 24.34
N CYS A 4 -98.67 -83.77 24.18
CA CYS A 4 -97.30 -83.29 24.44
C CYS A 4 -96.87 -82.21 23.45
N ASN A 5 -97.30 -82.28 22.18
CA ASN A 5 -97.05 -81.24 21.19
C ASN A 5 -97.76 -79.92 21.53
N LYS A 6 -98.96 -79.97 22.12
CA LYS A 6 -99.72 -78.77 22.49
C LYS A 6 -99.11 -78.04 23.68
N PHE A 7 -98.63 -78.79 24.67
CA PHE A 7 -97.94 -78.21 25.84
C PHE A 7 -96.58 -77.60 25.45
N ALA A 8 -95.81 -78.30 24.61
CA ALA A 8 -94.57 -77.77 24.04
C ALA A 8 -94.80 -76.47 23.24
N ALA A 9 -95.85 -76.42 22.41
CA ALA A 9 -96.19 -75.22 21.64
C ALA A 9 -96.63 -74.02 22.52
N MET A 10 -97.27 -74.27 23.66
CA MET A 10 -97.70 -73.22 24.59
C MET A 10 -96.50 -72.66 25.37
N PHE A 11 -95.59 -73.52 25.85
CA PHE A 11 -94.33 -73.10 26.46
C PHE A 11 -93.43 -72.36 25.48
N GLU A 12 -93.34 -72.82 24.22
CA GLU A 12 -92.61 -72.09 23.18
C GLU A 12 -93.18 -70.70 22.94
N ARG A 13 -94.52 -70.53 22.91
CA ARG A 13 -95.15 -69.21 22.80
C ARG A 13 -94.89 -68.34 24.03
N TYR A 14 -95.00 -68.91 25.24
CA TYR A 14 -94.75 -68.18 26.48
C TYR A 14 -93.29 -67.71 26.58
N VAL A 15 -92.34 -68.56 26.21
CA VAL A 15 -90.92 -68.21 26.17
C VAL A 15 -90.67 -67.15 25.09
N LYS A 16 -91.16 -67.35 23.86
CA LYS A 16 -91.02 -66.39 22.75
C LYS A 16 -91.65 -65.01 23.03
N ASN A 17 -92.78 -64.96 23.74
CA ASN A 17 -93.48 -63.70 24.09
C ASN A 17 -93.14 -63.19 25.51
N SER A 18 -92.23 -63.85 26.22
CA SER A 18 -91.77 -63.39 27.53
C SER A 18 -90.96 -62.11 27.37
N ALA A 19 -91.25 -61.11 28.20
CA ALA A 19 -90.45 -59.89 28.29
C ALA A 19 -88.96 -60.19 28.56
N TYR A 20 -88.66 -61.34 29.16
CA TYR A 20 -87.29 -61.83 29.38
C TYR A 20 -86.55 -62.13 28.07
N GLN A 21 -87.24 -62.68 27.05
CA GLN A 21 -86.60 -62.99 25.77
C GLN A 21 -86.35 -61.73 24.93
N SER A 22 -87.24 -60.73 25.00
CA SER A 22 -87.01 -59.40 24.40
C SER A 22 -85.83 -58.69 25.06
N GLY A 23 -85.79 -58.61 26.39
CA GLY A 23 -84.68 -57.99 27.12
C GLY A 23 -83.34 -58.70 26.92
N MET A 24 -83.34 -60.02 26.72
CA MET A 24 -82.13 -60.79 26.39
C MET A 24 -81.63 -60.49 24.97
N VAL A 25 -82.53 -60.30 24.00
CA VAL A 25 -82.16 -59.86 22.64
C VAL A 25 -81.58 -58.45 22.67
N ASP A 26 -82.22 -57.52 23.38
CA ASP A 26 -81.75 -56.14 23.55
C ASP A 26 -80.37 -56.09 24.25
N ALA A 27 -80.19 -56.88 25.31
CA ALA A 27 -78.91 -57.06 25.98
C ALA A 27 -77.84 -57.64 25.03
N THR A 28 -78.21 -58.60 24.18
CA THR A 28 -77.28 -59.17 23.20
C THR A 28 -76.89 -58.15 22.12
N THR A 29 -77.83 -57.31 21.67
CA THR A 29 -77.54 -56.24 20.70
C THR A 29 -76.65 -55.16 21.29
N THR A 30 -76.94 -54.70 22.50
CA THR A 30 -76.11 -53.72 23.21
C THR A 30 -74.71 -54.25 23.52
N ILE A 31 -74.58 -55.53 23.90
CA ILE A 31 -73.25 -56.18 24.07
C ILE A 31 -72.48 -56.19 22.75
N LYS A 32 -73.12 -56.48 21.62
CA LYS A 32 -72.46 -56.45 20.29
C LYS A 32 -72.00 -55.04 19.92
N GLU A 33 -72.85 -54.04 20.12
CA GLU A 33 -72.53 -52.64 19.87
C GLU A 33 -71.36 -52.17 20.74
N LEU A 34 -71.41 -52.43 22.05
CA LEU A 34 -70.32 -52.10 22.97
C LEU A 34 -69.02 -52.84 22.62
N SER A 35 -69.11 -54.11 22.22
CA SER A 35 -67.94 -54.87 21.76
C SER A 35 -67.32 -54.29 20.49
N SER A 36 -68.15 -53.85 19.54
CA SER A 36 -67.68 -53.20 18.31
C SER A 36 -67.08 -51.80 18.58
N ALA A 37 -67.68 -51.04 19.50
CA ALA A 37 -67.19 -49.73 19.91
C ALA A 37 -65.86 -49.84 20.67
N LEU A 38 -65.72 -50.85 21.53
CA LEU A 38 -64.48 -51.15 22.24
C LEU A 38 -63.35 -51.48 21.25
N LYS A 39 -63.61 -52.34 20.27
CA LYS A 39 -62.63 -52.68 19.23
C LYS A 39 -62.20 -51.47 18.41
N ALA A 40 -63.15 -50.64 17.97
CA ALA A 40 -62.84 -49.40 17.25
C ALA A 40 -62.07 -48.40 18.11
N SER A 41 -62.27 -48.40 19.43
CA SER A 41 -61.50 -47.57 20.36
C SER A 41 -60.05 -48.07 20.50
N GLN A 42 -59.84 -49.38 20.59
CA GLN A 42 -58.51 -50.00 20.65
C GLN A 42 -57.70 -49.73 19.38
N GLU A 43 -58.30 -49.88 18.19
CA GLU A 43 -57.64 -49.58 16.92
C GLU A 43 -57.24 -48.10 16.81
N ARG A 44 -58.07 -47.18 17.34
CA ARG A 44 -57.71 -45.76 17.42
C ARG A 44 -56.56 -45.50 18.38
N GLU A 45 -56.56 -46.15 19.54
CA GLU A 45 -55.49 -46.03 20.53
C GLU A 45 -54.14 -46.49 19.96
N GLU A 46 -54.12 -47.63 19.25
CA GLU A 46 -52.93 -48.11 18.53
C GLU A 46 -52.44 -47.11 17.47
N SER A 47 -53.36 -46.50 16.72
CA SER A 47 -53.02 -45.46 15.74
C SER A 47 -52.39 -44.22 16.40
N TYR A 48 -52.95 -43.75 17.51
CA TYR A 48 -52.39 -42.62 18.24
C TYR A 48 -51.01 -42.94 18.82
N GLN A 49 -50.80 -44.17 19.27
CA GLN A 49 -49.51 -44.59 19.80
C GLN A 49 -48.41 -44.59 18.72
N LEU A 50 -48.72 -45.07 17.52
CA LEU A 50 -47.81 -45.01 16.37
C LEU A 50 -47.48 -43.56 15.98
N GLU A 51 -48.46 -42.67 16.04
CA GLU A 51 -48.26 -41.25 15.76
C GLU A 51 -47.39 -40.57 16.83
N LEU A 52 -47.59 -40.92 18.11
CA LEU A 52 -46.78 -40.43 19.22
C LEU A 52 -45.31 -40.87 19.09
N ASP A 53 -45.07 -42.11 18.70
CA ASP A 53 -43.72 -42.64 18.44
C ASP A 53 -43.07 -41.95 17.22
N ALA A 54 -43.85 -41.70 16.17
CA ALA A 54 -43.38 -40.94 15.02
C ALA A 54 -43.03 -39.49 15.38
N ALA A 55 -43.87 -38.83 16.20
CA ALA A 55 -43.62 -37.48 16.70
C ALA A 55 -42.36 -37.43 17.58
N SER A 56 -42.19 -38.40 18.49
CA SER A 56 -41.00 -38.52 19.35
C SER A 56 -39.71 -38.66 18.53
N ARG A 57 -39.73 -39.47 17.47
CA ARG A 57 -38.59 -39.58 16.53
C ARG A 57 -38.27 -38.27 15.82
N ARG A 58 -39.30 -37.51 15.41
CA ARG A 58 -39.11 -36.19 14.79
C ARG A 58 -38.49 -35.20 15.76
N VAL A 59 -38.94 -35.16 17.01
CA VAL A 59 -38.38 -34.29 18.06
C VAL A 59 -36.89 -34.58 18.28
N ASN A 60 -36.52 -35.85 18.42
CA ASN A 60 -35.12 -36.25 18.56
C ASN A 60 -34.28 -35.83 17.33
N LYS A 61 -34.84 -35.95 16.13
CA LYS A 61 -34.16 -35.51 14.90
C LYS A 61 -33.98 -34.00 14.85
N ILE A 62 -34.98 -33.22 15.27
CA ILE A 62 -34.90 -31.75 15.34
C ILE A 62 -33.80 -31.34 16.30
N SER A 63 -33.77 -31.92 17.51
CA SER A 63 -32.73 -31.62 18.50
C SER A 63 -31.30 -31.90 17.98
N LEU A 64 -31.12 -33.01 17.25
CA LEU A 64 -29.84 -33.30 16.60
C LEU A 64 -29.45 -32.25 15.55
N LEU A 65 -30.41 -31.85 14.70
CA LEU A 65 -30.17 -30.85 13.66
C LEU A 65 -29.89 -29.46 14.25
N GLU A 66 -30.55 -29.08 15.34
CA GLU A 66 -30.29 -27.84 16.08
C GLU A 66 -28.86 -27.80 16.61
N GLY A 67 -28.37 -28.91 17.17
CA GLY A 67 -26.98 -29.04 17.61
C GLY A 67 -25.99 -28.90 16.45
N GLN A 68 -26.27 -29.54 15.31
CA GLN A 68 -25.43 -29.42 14.11
C GLN A 68 -25.42 -27.99 13.55
N LEU A 69 -26.57 -27.31 13.55
CA LEU A 69 -26.68 -25.93 13.10
C LEU A 69 -25.89 -24.99 14.02
N ALA A 70 -26.00 -25.17 15.34
CA ALA A 70 -25.26 -24.39 16.32
C ALA A 70 -23.74 -24.54 16.14
N GLN A 71 -23.26 -25.76 15.89
CA GLN A 71 -21.86 -26.02 15.60
C GLN A 71 -21.42 -25.36 14.29
N ALA A 72 -22.18 -25.51 13.20
CA ALA A 72 -21.88 -24.88 11.92
C ALA A 72 -21.82 -23.35 12.03
N HIS A 73 -22.70 -22.75 12.84
CA HIS A 73 -22.67 -21.31 13.12
C HIS A 73 -21.45 -20.89 13.96
N ALA A 74 -20.99 -21.72 14.88
CA ALA A 74 -19.75 -21.47 15.62
C ALA A 74 -18.52 -21.52 14.70
N ASP A 75 -18.46 -22.53 13.83
CA ASP A 75 -17.37 -22.71 12.87
C ASP A 75 -17.34 -21.57 11.84
N ALA A 76 -18.50 -21.15 11.32
CA ALA A 76 -18.62 -20.01 10.41
C ALA A 76 -18.08 -18.72 11.05
N ARG A 77 -18.48 -18.42 12.29
CA ARG A 77 -17.97 -17.26 13.04
C ARG A 77 -16.45 -17.31 13.25
N SER A 78 -15.90 -18.49 13.54
CA SER A 78 -14.45 -18.66 13.68
C SER A 78 -13.72 -18.45 12.35
N ALA A 79 -14.29 -18.93 11.24
CA ALA A 79 -13.74 -18.71 9.90
C ALA A 79 -13.76 -17.23 9.51
N ASP A 80 -14.86 -16.52 9.77
CA ASP A 80 -14.99 -15.08 9.49
C ASP A 80 -13.94 -14.26 10.23
N GLU A 81 -13.68 -14.57 11.50
CA GLU A 81 -12.65 -13.88 12.29
C GLU A 81 -11.25 -14.13 11.72
N ARG A 82 -10.95 -15.37 11.29
CA ARG A 82 -9.68 -15.68 10.62
C ARG A 82 -9.53 -14.94 9.30
N ILE A 83 -10.60 -14.85 8.50
CA ILE A 83 -10.61 -14.08 7.25
C ILE A 83 -10.31 -12.62 7.55
N ARG A 84 -10.94 -12.04 8.58
CA ARG A 84 -10.72 -10.64 8.99
C ARG A 84 -9.26 -10.40 9.39
N GLN A 85 -8.68 -11.30 10.19
CA GLN A 85 -7.27 -11.23 10.60
C GLN A 85 -6.31 -11.32 9.40
N LEU A 86 -6.56 -12.25 8.48
CA LEU A 86 -5.76 -12.40 7.26
C LEU A 86 -5.88 -11.19 6.33
N GLN A 87 -7.07 -10.59 6.22
CA GLN A 87 -7.26 -9.36 5.45
C GLN A 87 -6.44 -8.20 6.03
N GLU A 88 -6.42 -8.04 7.36
CA GLU A 88 -5.64 -6.99 8.01
C GLU A 88 -4.13 -7.23 7.89
N ALA A 89 -3.69 -8.48 8.08
CA ALA A 89 -2.31 -8.86 7.84
C ALA A 89 -1.90 -8.58 6.38
N ASN A 90 -2.71 -8.99 5.40
CA ASN A 90 -2.41 -8.77 3.99
C ASN A 90 -2.34 -7.28 3.63
N LYS A 91 -3.23 -6.44 4.20
CA LYS A 91 -3.13 -4.98 4.08
C LYS A 91 -1.80 -4.47 4.62
N SER A 92 -1.43 -4.82 5.85
CA SER A 92 -0.18 -4.32 6.44
C SER A 92 1.06 -4.81 5.67
N PHE A 93 1.06 -6.06 5.18
CA PHE A 93 2.10 -6.59 4.29
C PHE A 93 2.17 -5.83 2.97
N ALA A 94 1.03 -5.51 2.34
CA ALA A 94 1.02 -4.73 1.11
C ALA A 94 1.63 -3.33 1.32
N HIS A 95 1.28 -2.64 2.41
CA HIS A 95 1.86 -1.33 2.75
C HIS A 95 3.36 -1.42 3.04
N SER A 96 3.81 -2.46 3.75
CA SER A 96 5.22 -2.70 4.03
C SER A 96 6.02 -2.96 2.75
N ARG A 97 5.48 -3.80 1.85
CA ARG A 97 6.09 -4.08 0.55
C ARG A 97 6.20 -2.82 -0.31
N GLU A 98 5.15 -2.02 -0.37
CA GLU A 98 5.14 -0.77 -1.12
C GLU A 98 6.18 0.22 -0.59
N ARG A 99 6.31 0.34 0.73
CA ARG A 99 7.36 1.15 1.36
C ARG A 99 8.75 0.65 0.98
N ALA A 100 8.99 -0.66 1.07
CA ALA A 100 10.28 -1.26 0.72
C ALA A 100 10.67 -1.01 -0.75
N ILE A 101 9.70 -1.11 -1.67
CA ILE A 101 9.92 -0.83 -3.10
C ILE A 101 10.28 0.66 -3.30
N ARG A 102 9.56 1.58 -2.67
CA ARG A 102 9.85 3.02 -2.73
C ARG A 102 11.24 3.34 -2.17
N ASP A 103 11.60 2.78 -1.02
CA ASP A 103 12.91 2.99 -0.41
C ASP A 103 14.04 2.43 -1.28
N ALA A 104 13.89 1.21 -1.81
CA ALA A 104 14.86 0.60 -2.71
C ALA A 104 15.06 1.44 -3.99
N SER A 105 13.98 1.97 -4.55
CA SER A 105 14.00 2.82 -5.74
C SER A 105 14.69 4.16 -5.46
N ARG A 106 14.41 4.78 -4.32
CA ARG A 106 15.09 6.01 -3.89
C ARG A 106 16.60 5.81 -3.72
N ILE A 107 17.00 4.70 -3.09
CA ILE A 107 18.41 4.35 -2.90
C ILE A 107 19.11 4.12 -4.25
N SER A 108 18.48 3.38 -5.17
CA SER A 108 19.07 3.12 -6.48
C SER A 108 19.22 4.41 -7.30
N TYR A 109 18.22 5.28 -7.27
CA TYR A 109 18.25 6.59 -7.93
C TYR A 109 19.38 7.48 -7.37
N HIS A 110 19.45 7.64 -6.04
CA HIS A 110 20.52 8.42 -5.41
C HIS A 110 21.91 7.86 -5.71
N ARG A 111 22.07 6.54 -5.76
CA ARG A 111 23.35 5.90 -6.13
C ARG A 111 23.75 6.26 -7.55
N THR A 112 22.81 6.24 -8.49
CA THR A 112 23.04 6.56 -9.89
C THR A 112 23.38 8.05 -10.07
N VAL A 113 22.57 8.95 -9.49
CA VAL A 113 22.84 10.39 -9.51
C VAL A 113 24.21 10.71 -8.89
N SER A 114 24.56 10.06 -7.77
CA SER A 114 25.87 10.26 -7.12
C SER A 114 27.04 9.86 -8.03
N LYS A 115 26.90 8.77 -8.81
CA LYS A 115 27.92 8.36 -9.78
C LYS A 115 28.07 9.39 -10.91
N TYR A 116 26.95 9.83 -11.50
CA TYR A 116 26.97 10.83 -12.56
C TYR A 116 27.52 12.17 -12.09
N LYS A 117 27.16 12.61 -10.88
CA LYS A 117 27.71 13.82 -10.26
C LYS A 117 29.24 13.74 -10.13
N LYS A 118 29.77 12.62 -9.65
CA LYS A 118 31.23 12.41 -9.55
C LYS A 118 31.92 12.45 -10.91
N LEU A 119 31.33 11.81 -11.93
CA LEU A 119 31.86 11.85 -13.30
C LEU A 119 31.88 13.28 -13.84
N LEU A 120 30.77 14.03 -13.67
CA LEU A 120 30.67 15.40 -14.14
C LEU A 120 31.71 16.31 -13.47
N THR A 121 31.88 16.19 -12.15
CA THR A 121 32.92 16.94 -11.42
C THR A 121 34.33 16.57 -11.91
N GLY A 122 34.59 15.29 -12.20
CA GLY A 122 35.86 14.84 -12.77
C GLY A 122 36.13 15.43 -14.16
N VAL A 123 35.12 15.45 -15.03
CA VAL A 123 35.21 16.07 -16.37
C VAL A 123 35.47 17.56 -16.27
N GLN A 124 34.77 18.27 -15.36
CA GLN A 124 34.99 19.70 -15.11
C GLN A 124 36.42 19.97 -14.64
N GLU A 125 36.96 19.15 -13.74
CA GLU A 125 38.34 19.29 -13.26
C GLU A 125 39.36 19.04 -14.40
N CYS A 126 39.17 17.98 -15.19
CA CYS A 126 40.01 17.69 -16.35
C CYS A 126 39.99 18.82 -17.38
N TRP A 127 38.81 19.37 -17.66
CA TRP A 127 38.65 20.51 -18.56
C TRP A 127 39.40 21.74 -18.05
N SER A 128 39.25 22.10 -16.76
CA SER A 128 39.98 23.22 -16.16
C SER A 128 41.50 23.02 -16.20
N LYS A 129 41.99 21.78 -16.00
CA LYS A 129 43.42 21.48 -16.15
C LYS A 129 43.88 21.62 -17.60
N LYS A 130 43.09 21.15 -18.57
CA LYS A 130 43.43 21.25 -20.00
C LYS A 130 43.46 22.70 -20.45
N ASP A 131 42.49 23.51 -20.04
CA ASP A 131 42.43 24.94 -20.32
C ASP A 131 43.70 25.68 -19.83
N LYS A 132 44.09 25.45 -18.57
CA LYS A 132 45.35 25.97 -18.02
C LYS A 132 46.58 25.48 -18.78
N SER A 133 46.62 24.19 -19.12
CA SER A 133 47.72 23.59 -19.87
C SER A 133 47.87 24.18 -21.26
N VAL A 134 46.77 24.36 -21.99
CA VAL A 134 46.77 24.95 -23.34
C VAL A 134 47.18 26.42 -23.27
N THR A 135 46.66 27.18 -22.30
CA THR A 135 47.07 28.58 -22.09
C THR A 135 48.57 28.69 -21.83
N ALA A 136 49.13 27.82 -20.98
CA ALA A 136 50.57 27.80 -20.70
C ALA A 136 51.40 27.35 -21.91
N GLU A 137 50.90 26.39 -22.69
CA GLU A 137 51.53 25.91 -23.92
C GLU A 137 51.62 27.02 -24.98
N ILE A 138 50.53 27.77 -25.19
CA ILE A 138 50.51 28.95 -26.08
C ILE A 138 51.56 29.98 -25.63
N ALA A 139 51.55 30.35 -24.34
CA ALA A 139 52.51 31.32 -23.81
C ALA A 139 53.97 30.86 -23.95
N LEU A 140 54.23 29.55 -23.81
CA LEU A 140 55.57 28.98 -24.04
C LEU A 140 55.96 29.05 -25.51
N MET A 141 55.06 28.66 -26.44
CA MET A 141 55.33 28.73 -27.87
C MET A 141 55.61 30.17 -28.33
N GLU A 142 54.84 31.15 -27.83
CA GLU A 142 55.07 32.57 -28.09
C GLU A 142 56.44 33.04 -27.55
N ALA A 143 56.79 32.67 -26.31
CA ALA A 143 58.08 33.03 -25.72
C ALA A 143 59.25 32.41 -26.49
N SER A 144 59.13 31.15 -26.92
CA SER A 144 60.13 30.47 -27.74
C SER A 144 60.31 31.13 -29.10
N ALA A 145 59.21 31.44 -29.81
CA ALA A 145 59.26 32.12 -31.10
C ALA A 145 59.88 33.53 -30.99
N ASN A 146 59.52 34.29 -29.95
CA ASN A 146 60.11 35.60 -29.68
C ASN A 146 61.61 35.51 -29.40
N LEU A 147 62.05 34.50 -28.65
CA LEU A 147 63.46 34.29 -28.32
C LEU A 147 64.28 33.91 -29.58
N GLU A 148 63.74 33.07 -30.46
CA GLU A 148 64.36 32.75 -31.76
C GLU A 148 64.49 33.99 -32.64
N LEU A 149 63.42 34.79 -32.76
CA LEU A 149 63.46 36.04 -33.52
C LEU A 149 64.53 37.00 -32.99
N ILE A 150 64.64 37.16 -31.67
CA ILE A 150 65.68 37.99 -31.06
C ILE A 150 67.08 37.48 -31.42
N LYS A 151 67.31 36.15 -31.36
CA LYS A 151 68.59 35.56 -31.77
C LYS A 151 68.92 35.84 -33.23
N ASP A 152 67.95 35.71 -34.13
CA ASP A 152 68.14 35.94 -35.56
C ASP A 152 68.43 37.41 -35.87
N VAL A 153 67.74 38.33 -35.19
CA VAL A 153 68.01 39.77 -35.29
C VAL A 153 69.41 40.10 -34.76
N MET A 154 69.82 39.52 -33.62
CA MET A 154 71.17 39.70 -33.07
C MET A 154 72.27 39.16 -33.99
N ALA A 155 71.98 38.08 -34.75
CA ALA A 155 72.90 37.53 -35.73
C ALA A 155 72.94 38.32 -37.05
N GLY A 156 72.04 39.30 -37.24
CA GLY A 156 71.89 40.07 -38.49
C GLY A 156 71.20 39.30 -39.61
N ASN A 157 70.61 38.14 -39.32
CA ASN A 157 69.91 37.29 -40.29
C ASN A 157 68.50 37.81 -40.61
N SER A 158 67.93 38.65 -39.74
CA SER A 158 66.59 39.21 -39.87
C SER A 158 66.57 40.72 -39.63
N THR A 159 65.82 41.45 -40.45
CA THR A 159 65.56 42.89 -40.31
C THR A 159 64.06 43.17 -40.30
N LEU A 160 63.64 44.20 -39.56
CA LEU A 160 62.23 44.59 -39.42
C LEU A 160 61.54 44.84 -40.77
N GLU A 161 62.25 45.46 -41.72
CA GLU A 161 61.72 45.78 -43.06
C GLU A 161 61.40 44.52 -43.89
N ASN A 162 62.14 43.42 -43.68
CA ASN A 162 61.93 42.17 -44.40
C ASN A 162 60.91 41.24 -43.72
N GLU A 163 60.76 41.34 -42.40
CA GLU A 163 59.89 40.45 -41.61
C GLU A 163 58.45 40.97 -41.50
N LEU A 164 58.24 42.28 -41.46
CA LEU A 164 56.91 42.90 -41.35
C LEU A 164 55.90 42.38 -42.41
N PRO A 165 56.19 42.42 -43.73
CA PRO A 165 55.23 41.96 -44.73
C PRO A 165 54.92 40.45 -44.63
N LYS A 166 55.87 39.63 -44.13
CA LYS A 166 55.63 38.18 -43.92
C LYS A 166 54.67 37.94 -42.76
N TRP A 167 54.79 38.73 -41.68
CA TRP A 167 53.88 38.64 -40.54
C TRP A 167 52.48 39.17 -40.86
N GLU A 168 52.35 40.22 -41.68
CA GLU A 168 51.04 40.67 -42.18
C GLU A 168 50.34 39.59 -43.01
N GLN A 169 51.08 38.86 -43.85
CA GLN A 169 50.53 37.72 -44.58
C GLN A 169 50.09 36.60 -43.62
N LYS A 170 50.94 36.19 -42.69
CA LYS A 170 50.60 35.13 -41.70
C LYS A 170 49.42 35.51 -40.82
N HIS A 171 49.29 36.78 -40.43
CA HIS A 171 48.14 37.26 -39.66
C HIS A 171 46.83 37.02 -40.42
N LYS A 172 46.78 37.39 -41.70
CA LYS A 172 45.61 37.12 -42.55
C LYS A 172 45.33 35.63 -42.70
N GLU A 173 46.37 34.80 -42.81
CA GLU A 173 46.23 33.35 -42.85
C GLU A 173 45.62 32.82 -41.55
N PHE A 174 46.06 33.30 -40.39
CA PHE A 174 45.49 32.92 -39.10
C PHE A 174 44.06 33.41 -38.89
N GLU A 175 43.71 34.63 -39.31
CA GLU A 175 42.33 35.14 -39.30
C GLU A 175 41.40 34.25 -40.13
N ASN A 176 41.81 33.89 -41.35
CA ASN A 176 41.02 33.01 -42.20
C ASN A 176 40.81 31.62 -41.57
N VAL A 177 41.83 31.08 -40.90
CA VAL A 177 41.71 29.80 -40.18
C VAL A 177 40.78 29.95 -38.98
N PHE A 178 40.89 31.03 -38.22
CA PHE A 178 40.04 31.31 -37.06
C PHE A 178 38.56 31.40 -37.46
N ASP A 179 38.25 32.16 -38.51
CA ASP A 179 36.88 32.32 -39.02
C ASP A 179 36.31 31.02 -39.61
N ALA A 180 37.18 30.13 -40.12
CA ALA A 180 36.79 28.82 -40.62
C ALA A 180 36.56 27.77 -39.51
N ILE A 181 37.03 28.00 -38.28
CA ILE A 181 36.79 27.10 -37.15
C ILE A 181 35.36 27.31 -36.67
N GLU A 182 34.48 26.39 -37.08
CA GLU A 182 33.15 26.28 -36.47
C GLU A 182 33.30 25.79 -35.03
N PHE A 183 33.01 26.66 -34.07
CA PHE A 183 32.84 26.24 -32.68
C PHE A 183 31.59 25.37 -32.59
N SER A 184 31.77 24.08 -32.26
CA SER A 184 30.64 23.17 -32.00
C SER A 184 29.72 23.77 -30.93
N ASP A 185 28.53 24.14 -31.36
CA ASP A 185 27.46 24.63 -30.49
C ASP A 185 27.00 23.49 -29.57
N PHE A 186 27.53 23.49 -28.35
CA PHE A 186 27.23 22.52 -27.28
C PHE A 186 25.86 22.75 -26.62
N SER A 187 24.95 23.48 -27.29
CA SER A 187 23.59 23.68 -26.80
C SER A 187 22.90 22.35 -26.52
N LEU A 188 22.35 22.22 -25.32
CA LEU A 188 21.72 20.99 -24.81
C LEU A 188 20.62 20.42 -25.72
N GLY A 189 19.99 21.25 -26.57
CA GLY A 189 18.97 20.82 -27.54
C GLY A 189 19.49 20.07 -28.77
N LYS A 190 20.81 20.06 -29.03
CA LYS A 190 21.44 19.32 -30.14
C LYS A 190 22.12 18.02 -29.69
N LEU A 191 22.19 17.78 -28.38
CA LEU A 191 22.65 16.51 -27.83
C LEU A 191 21.51 15.51 -27.92
N ASP A 192 21.77 14.33 -28.50
CA ASP A 192 20.85 13.18 -28.45
C ASP A 192 20.70 12.72 -27.01
N MET A 193 19.78 13.38 -26.29
CA MET A 193 19.45 13.00 -24.94
C MET A 193 18.71 11.67 -24.98
N PRO A 194 19.10 10.69 -24.15
CA PRO A 194 18.33 9.47 -24.03
C PRO A 194 16.89 9.84 -23.66
N GLN A 195 15.93 9.33 -24.43
CA GLN A 195 14.51 9.51 -24.13
C GLN A 195 14.26 8.88 -22.75
N LEU A 196 14.20 9.73 -21.73
CA LEU A 196 13.69 9.34 -20.43
C LEU A 196 12.18 9.17 -20.63
N SER A 197 11.73 7.92 -20.67
CA SER A 197 10.30 7.61 -20.61
C SER A 197 9.71 8.34 -19.41
N GLU A 198 8.59 9.05 -19.60
CA GLU A 198 7.88 9.74 -18.53
C GLU A 198 7.50 8.78 -17.38
N ASP A 199 7.34 7.48 -17.68
CA ASP A 199 7.11 6.41 -16.69
C ASP A 199 8.32 6.13 -15.77
N SER A 200 9.53 6.59 -16.14
CA SER A 200 10.73 6.42 -15.32
C SER A 200 10.81 7.43 -14.18
N VAL A 201 9.97 8.45 -14.16
CA VAL A 201 9.90 9.48 -13.12
C VAL A 201 8.54 9.36 -12.41
N PHE A 202 8.43 8.41 -11.47
CA PHE A 202 7.36 8.45 -10.48
C PHE A 202 7.62 9.61 -9.51
N MET A 203 7.29 10.83 -9.93
CA MET A 203 7.06 11.94 -9.02
C MET A 203 5.60 11.88 -8.60
N GLU A 204 5.35 11.76 -7.30
CA GLU A 204 3.99 11.80 -6.75
C GLU A 204 3.47 13.22 -6.93
N VAL A 205 2.65 13.44 -7.96
CA VAL A 205 2.05 14.75 -8.25
C VAL A 205 0.80 14.91 -7.39
N ASP A 206 0.74 15.99 -6.61
CA ASP A 206 -0.46 16.33 -5.85
C ASP A 206 -1.61 16.62 -6.84
N ARG A 207 -2.71 15.88 -6.69
CA ARG A 207 -3.86 15.95 -7.61
C ARG A 207 -4.57 17.30 -7.62
N MET A 208 -4.43 18.08 -6.54
CA MET A 208 -5.05 19.40 -6.44
C MET A 208 -4.20 20.51 -7.05
N THR A 209 -2.89 20.42 -6.91
CA THR A 209 -1.95 21.47 -7.34
C THR A 209 -1.26 21.14 -8.66
N GLN A 210 -1.30 19.88 -9.10
CA GLN A 210 -0.50 19.33 -10.20
C GLN A 210 1.02 19.56 -10.03
N VAL A 211 1.47 19.82 -8.81
CA VAL A 211 2.88 20.02 -8.48
C VAL A 211 3.47 18.72 -7.92
N PRO A 212 4.68 18.32 -8.33
CA PRO A 212 5.41 17.22 -7.71
C PRO A 212 5.61 17.44 -6.20
N ALA A 213 5.38 16.40 -5.39
CA ALA A 213 5.55 16.46 -3.95
C ALA A 213 6.96 16.94 -3.56
N GLY A 214 7.04 18.00 -2.75
CA GLY A 214 8.28 18.63 -2.31
C GLY A 214 8.70 19.87 -3.11
N ILE A 215 7.97 20.20 -4.17
CA ILE A 215 8.15 21.40 -4.99
C ILE A 215 6.92 22.31 -4.77
N ASP A 216 7.12 23.63 -4.73
CA ASP A 216 6.04 24.61 -4.71
C ASP A 216 5.52 24.91 -6.13
N GLN A 217 4.43 25.67 -6.23
CA GLN A 217 3.82 26.05 -7.52
C GLN A 217 4.74 26.87 -8.44
N PHE A 218 5.94 27.26 -7.98
CA PHE A 218 6.94 28.01 -8.74
C PHE A 218 8.18 27.17 -9.07
N GLY A 219 8.17 25.87 -8.76
CA GLY A 219 9.31 24.99 -9.05
C GLY A 219 10.40 25.01 -7.98
N SER A 220 10.16 25.63 -6.82
CA SER A 220 11.14 25.73 -5.73
C SER A 220 10.92 24.65 -4.69
N ASN A 221 12.00 24.17 -4.06
CA ASN A 221 11.88 23.18 -2.99
C ASN A 221 11.19 23.80 -1.78
N VAL A 222 10.13 23.16 -1.27
CA VAL A 222 9.27 23.67 -0.16
C VAL A 222 10.06 23.97 1.14
N GLY A 223 11.31 23.52 1.26
CA GLY A 223 12.20 23.78 2.40
C GLY A 223 13.42 24.68 2.12
N ALA A 224 13.57 25.26 0.94
CA ALA A 224 14.72 26.08 0.57
C ALA A 224 14.48 27.58 0.77
N ILE A 225 14.03 27.99 1.96
CA ILE A 225 14.22 29.38 2.41
C ILE A 225 15.55 29.40 3.15
N THR A 226 16.62 29.74 2.44
CA THR A 226 17.88 30.14 3.06
C THR A 226 17.65 31.48 3.75
N THR A 227 17.50 31.48 5.06
CA THR A 227 17.70 32.68 5.88
C THR A 227 19.19 32.97 5.93
N ASP A 228 19.71 33.64 4.89
CA ASP A 228 20.94 34.40 5.03
C ASP A 228 20.96 35.57 4.03
N ALA A 229 20.48 36.71 4.50
CA ALA A 229 20.80 38.02 3.94
C ALA A 229 20.57 39.04 5.07
N GLY A 230 21.67 39.49 5.67
CA GLY A 230 21.65 40.47 6.75
C GLY A 230 21.30 41.89 6.31
N THR A 231 21.08 42.71 7.35
CA THR A 231 21.25 44.18 7.43
C THR A 231 20.00 45.03 7.17
N ASN A 232 19.28 45.44 8.22
CA ASN A 232 19.51 46.73 8.88
C ASN A 232 18.59 47.00 10.08
N VAL A 233 19.18 47.72 11.03
CA VAL A 233 18.66 48.26 12.28
C VAL A 233 17.50 49.23 12.06
N ALA A 234 16.43 49.08 12.85
CA ALA A 234 15.57 50.20 13.24
C ALA A 234 15.06 49.94 14.66
N GLU A 235 15.44 50.84 15.56
CA GLU A 235 15.02 50.93 16.95
C GLU A 235 13.50 51.04 17.07
N ALA A 236 12.92 50.32 18.02
CA ALA A 236 11.68 50.70 18.68
C ALA A 236 11.70 50.15 20.11
N GLU A 237 11.81 51.08 21.05
CA GLU A 237 11.73 50.91 22.49
C GLU A 237 10.43 50.21 22.92
N ALA A 238 10.53 49.25 23.85
CA ALA A 238 9.46 48.94 24.80
C ALA A 238 10.00 48.09 25.97
N GLU A 239 10.20 48.77 27.09
CA GLU A 239 10.00 48.35 28.49
C GLU A 239 10.28 46.90 28.92
N ILE A 240 11.32 46.79 29.75
CA ILE A 240 11.52 45.72 30.73
C ILE A 240 10.66 46.04 31.97
N PRO A 241 9.92 45.06 32.53
CA PRO A 241 9.60 45.08 33.96
C PRO A 241 10.53 44.15 34.75
N SER A 242 11.27 44.79 35.65
CA SER A 242 12.05 44.18 36.73
C SER A 242 11.17 43.66 37.87
N ALA A 243 11.37 42.41 38.27
CA ALA A 243 11.23 41.84 39.62
C ALA A 243 11.46 40.31 39.46
N ASP A 244 12.20 39.57 40.27
CA ASP A 244 12.43 39.73 41.69
C ASP A 244 13.77 39.11 42.11
N ARG A 245 14.18 39.60 43.28
CA ARG A 245 15.43 39.39 43.98
C ARG A 245 15.55 38.02 44.69
N ASP A 246 16.81 37.66 44.89
CA ASP A 246 17.36 36.88 46.02
C ASP A 246 17.12 35.36 46.07
N GLN A 247 18.17 34.59 45.76
CA GLN A 247 18.73 33.71 46.79
C GLN A 247 20.23 33.40 46.56
N GLU A 248 20.92 33.45 47.70
CA GLU A 248 22.36 33.45 47.94
C GLU A 248 23.07 32.09 47.78
N MET A 249 24.37 32.17 47.44
CA MET A 249 25.52 31.41 48.00
C MET A 249 25.45 29.86 48.04
N ARG A 250 26.43 29.06 47.59
CA ARG A 250 27.91 29.16 47.53
C ARG A 250 28.47 27.91 46.77
N PRO A 251 29.77 27.84 46.46
CA PRO A 251 30.40 26.82 45.60
C PRO A 251 31.18 25.73 46.39
N ALA A 252 31.30 24.55 45.78
CA ALA A 252 32.25 23.45 46.03
C ALA A 252 31.88 22.33 45.02
N GLU A 253 32.72 21.52 44.42
CA GLU A 253 34.14 21.21 44.54
C GLU A 253 34.49 20.40 43.29
N GLU A 254 35.74 20.51 42.84
CA GLU A 254 36.38 19.59 41.90
C GLU A 254 36.26 18.14 42.38
N MET A 255 35.97 17.21 41.47
CA MET A 255 36.58 15.88 41.51
C MET A 255 36.50 15.22 40.13
N GLU A 256 37.66 15.07 39.51
CA GLU A 256 37.94 14.05 38.49
C GLU A 256 37.45 12.67 38.96
N PRO A 257 37.32 11.72 38.02
CA PRO A 257 38.00 10.47 38.28
C PRO A 257 38.95 10.06 37.17
N LYS A 258 40.07 9.55 37.66
CA LYS A 258 41.17 8.87 36.99
C LYS A 258 40.76 7.55 36.35
N GLU A 259 41.60 7.19 35.39
CA GLU A 259 41.87 5.89 34.75
C GLU A 259 40.87 5.37 33.70
#